data_AF-A0A9X3PDB5-F1
#
_entry.id   AF-A0A9X3PDB5-F1
#
_cell.length_a   1.000
_cell.length_b   1.000
_cell.length_c   1.000
_cell.angle_alpha   90.00
_cell.angle_beta   90.00
_cell.angle_gamma   90.00
#
_symmetry.space_group_name_H-M   'P 1'
#
loop_
_entity.id
_entity.type
_entity.pdbx_description
1 polymer ?
#
loop_
_entity_poly.entity_id
_entity_poly.type
_entity_poly.pdbx_seq_one_letter_code
_entity_poly.pdbx_strand_id
1 'polypeptide(L)'
;MSADQIFSEAARQLRQIAADSHFRGDPVAAGLGATMVVASSTEFSIEVTTSLALELESVRLPHDLARGVSYCEDVSQEVGAVLTALRAGCVNARVQVLAAVGGGSASV
;
A
#
# COMPACT_ATOMS: atom_id res chain seq x y z
N MET A 1 10.04 -0.37 -0.06
CA MET A 1 9.71 0.81 0.77
C MET A 1 9.83 0.40 2.24
N SER A 2 10.42 1.23 3.11
CA SER A 2 10.52 0.92 4.55
C SER A 2 9.25 1.32 5.31
N ALA A 3 9.06 0.80 6.53
CA ALA A 3 7.94 1.17 7.38
C ALA A 3 7.92 2.69 7.68
N ASP A 4 9.08 3.29 7.96
CA ASP A 4 9.20 4.73 8.22
C ASP A 4 8.78 5.59 7.03
N GLN A 5 9.09 5.14 5.80
CA GLN A 5 8.65 5.80 4.58
C GLN A 5 7.13 5.74 4.44
N ILE A 6 6.52 4.58 4.73
CA ILE A 6 5.06 4.39 4.68
C ILE A 6 4.38 5.31 5.69
N PHE A 7 4.89 5.38 6.93
CA PHE A 7 4.31 6.23 7.97
C PHE A 7 4.50 7.72 7.68
N SER A 8 5.66 8.12 7.17
CA SER A 8 5.92 9.51 6.80
C SER A 8 4.99 9.98 5.68
N GLU A 9 4.79 9.11 4.67
CA GLU A 9 3.87 9.39 3.57
C GLU A 9 2.41 9.42 4.04
N ALA A 10 1.97 8.43 4.85
CA ALA A 10 0.64 8.42 5.45
C ALA A 10 0.36 9.69 6.25
N ALA A 11 1.30 10.09 7.11
CA ALA A 11 1.19 11.31 7.89
C ALA A 11 1.13 12.57 7.02
N ARG A 12 1.88 12.60 5.91
CA ARG A 12 1.84 13.71 4.94
C ARG A 12 0.46 13.81 4.28
N GLN A 13 -0.06 12.71 3.75
CA GLN A 13 -1.36 12.67 3.08
C GLN A 13 -2.50 13.06 4.04
N LEU A 14 -2.51 12.48 5.24
CA LEU A 14 -3.50 12.80 6.27
C LEU A 14 -3.48 14.29 6.65
N ARG A 15 -2.30 14.88 6.86
CA ARG A 15 -2.18 16.32 7.18
C ARG A 15 -2.63 17.21 6.04
N GLN A 16 -2.30 16.86 4.80
CA GLN A 16 -2.70 17.64 3.62
C GLN A 16 -4.22 17.65 3.47
N ILE A 17 -4.88 16.50 3.61
CA ILE A 17 -6.34 16.39 3.50
C ILE A 17 -7.03 17.07 4.69
N ALA A 18 -6.52 16.88 5.91
CA ALA A 18 -7.08 17.54 7.09
C ALA A 18 -6.92 19.07 7.07
N ALA A 19 -5.90 19.59 6.39
CA ALA A 19 -5.68 21.03 6.22
C ALA A 19 -6.54 21.64 5.09
N ASP A 20 -7.18 20.83 4.25
CA ASP A 20 -8.02 21.33 3.17
C ASP A 20 -9.41 21.72 3.69
N SER A 21 -9.65 23.03 3.79
CA SER A 21 -10.94 23.62 4.20
C SER A 21 -12.14 23.24 3.32
N HIS A 22 -11.89 22.82 2.08
CA HIS A 22 -12.93 22.42 1.13
C HIS A 22 -13.20 20.92 1.15
N PHE A 23 -12.33 20.13 1.78
CA PHE A 23 -12.53 18.69 1.86
C PHE A 23 -13.83 18.37 2.64
N ARG A 24 -14.56 17.38 2.13
CA ARG A 24 -15.81 16.88 2.72
C ARG A 24 -15.70 15.37 2.78
N GLY A 25 -15.59 14.82 3.98
CA GLY A 25 -15.44 13.38 4.20
C GLY A 25 -14.60 13.07 5.43
N ASP A 26 -14.28 11.78 5.60
CA ASP A 26 -13.32 11.34 6.61
C ASP A 26 -11.89 11.51 6.09
N PRO A 27 -11.09 12.44 6.65
CA PRO A 27 -9.71 12.67 6.21
C PRO A 27 -8.83 11.44 6.44
N VAL A 28 -9.19 10.58 7.41
CA VAL A 28 -8.44 9.36 7.72
C VAL A 28 -8.61 8.33 6.61
N ALA A 29 -9.85 8.02 6.26
CA ALA A 29 -10.15 7.12 5.15
C ALA A 29 -9.52 7.61 3.84
N ALA A 30 -9.63 8.90 3.53
CA ALA A 30 -9.06 9.49 2.33
C ALA A 30 -7.52 9.45 2.33
N GLY A 31 -6.87 9.75 3.46
CA GLY A 31 -5.42 9.69 3.57
C GLY A 31 -4.87 8.27 3.45
N LEU A 32 -5.57 7.27 3.99
CA LEU A 32 -5.23 5.86 3.80
C LEU A 32 -5.34 5.44 2.32
N GLY A 33 -6.40 5.88 1.63
CA GLY A 33 -6.57 5.63 0.19
C GLY A 33 -5.50 6.32 -0.67
N ALA A 34 -5.05 7.51 -0.27
CA ALA A 34 -4.02 8.26 -1.00
C ALA A 34 -2.59 7.76 -0.73
N THR A 35 -2.37 6.92 0.28
CA THR A 35 -1.03 6.43 0.64
C THR A 35 -0.71 5.15 -0.10
N MET A 36 0.19 5.23 -1.08
CA MET A 36 0.58 4.10 -1.93
C MET A 36 1.81 3.37 -1.38
N VAL A 37 1.75 2.05 -1.40
CA VAL A 37 2.83 1.14 -1.01
C VAL A 37 3.16 0.24 -2.18
N VAL A 38 4.44 0.21 -2.53
CA VAL A 38 4.96 -0.60 -3.64
C VAL A 38 5.79 -1.75 -3.09
N ALA A 39 5.52 -2.96 -3.56
CA ALA A 39 6.37 -4.13 -3.40
C ALA A 39 6.88 -4.60 -4.75
N SER A 40 8.12 -5.06 -4.78
CA SER A 40 8.77 -5.54 -6.00
C SER A 40 9.47 -6.87 -5.74
N SER A 41 9.35 -7.81 -6.67
CA SER A 41 10.19 -9.00 -6.73
C SER A 41 11.20 -8.87 -7.87
N THR A 42 12.47 -9.07 -7.56
CA THR A 42 13.56 -9.01 -8.53
C THR A 42 13.67 -10.27 -9.38
N GLU A 43 13.13 -11.39 -8.91
CA GLU A 43 13.25 -12.69 -9.59
C GLU A 43 12.54 -12.69 -10.95
N PHE A 44 11.35 -12.06 -11.01
CA PHE A 44 10.56 -11.94 -12.23
C PHE A 44 10.26 -10.49 -12.61
N SER A 45 10.94 -9.51 -12.03
CA SER A 45 10.68 -8.07 -12.29
C SER A 45 9.21 -7.68 -12.09
N ILE A 46 8.58 -8.23 -11.05
CA ILE A 46 7.19 -7.95 -10.68
C ILE A 46 7.15 -6.70 -9.82
N GLU A 47 6.21 -5.81 -10.08
CA GLU A 47 5.92 -4.66 -9.23
C GLU A 47 4.42 -4.61 -8.92
N VAL A 48 4.08 -4.47 -7.65
CA VAL A 48 2.70 -4.40 -7.18
C VAL A 48 2.53 -3.14 -6.35
N THR A 49 1.48 -2.37 -6.65
CA THR A 49 1.13 -1.15 -5.91
C THR A 49 -0.25 -1.31 -5.27
N THR A 50 -0.31 -1.03 -3.98
CA THR A 50 -1.52 -1.11 -3.16
C THR A 50 -1.61 0.13 -2.26
N SER A 51 -2.81 0.64 -2.03
CA SER A 51 -3.03 1.72 -1.06
C SER A 51 -3.12 1.19 0.38
N LEU A 52 -2.93 2.05 1.39
CA LEU A 52 -3.20 1.67 2.79
C LEU A 52 -4.70 1.44 3.06
N ALA A 53 -5.59 1.78 2.13
CA ALA A 53 -6.99 1.32 2.15
C ALA A 53 -7.16 -0.16 1.78
N LEU A 54 -6.07 -0.85 1.38
CA LEU A 54 -6.04 -2.23 0.88
C LEU A 54 -6.66 -2.39 -0.52
N GLU A 55 -6.64 -1.32 -1.31
CA GLU A 55 -7.08 -1.32 -2.70
C GLU A 55 -5.86 -1.56 -3.60
N LEU A 56 -5.98 -2.56 -4.47
CA LEU A 56 -4.94 -2.87 -5.45
C LEU A 56 -5.05 -1.90 -6.62
N GLU A 57 -3.98 -1.13 -6.85
CA GLU A 57 -3.94 -0.12 -7.91
C GLU A 57 -3.35 -0.67 -9.20
N SER A 58 -2.23 -1.38 -9.10
CA SER A 58 -1.58 -1.94 -10.29
C SER A 58 -0.70 -3.14 -9.96
N VAL A 59 -0.60 -4.02 -10.95
CA VAL A 59 0.35 -5.12 -11.01
C VAL A 59 1.08 -4.97 -12.35
N ARG A 60 2.39 -4.73 -12.30
CA ARG A 60 3.26 -4.78 -13.47
C ARG A 60 3.98 -6.11 -13.47
N LEU A 61 3.88 -6.77 -14.59
CA LEU A 61 4.52 -8.03 -14.88
C LEU A 61 5.59 -7.80 -15.96
N PRO A 62 6.61 -8.66 -16.06
CA PRO A 62 7.64 -8.52 -17.09
C PRO A 62 7.04 -8.52 -18.50
N HIS A 63 7.60 -7.79 -19.46
CA HIS A 63 7.07 -7.79 -20.82
C HIS A 63 7.30 -9.12 -21.58
N ASP A 64 8.22 -9.95 -21.10
CA ASP A 64 8.66 -11.21 -21.72
C ASP A 64 7.84 -12.45 -21.29
N LEU A 65 6.58 -12.24 -20.86
CA LEU A 65 5.77 -13.18 -20.07
C LEU A 65 5.52 -14.59 -20.64
N ALA A 66 5.81 -14.85 -21.90
CA ALA A 66 5.39 -16.08 -22.56
C ALA A 66 6.54 -16.76 -23.30
N ARG A 67 7.49 -17.34 -22.55
CA ARG A 67 8.41 -18.35 -23.12
C ARG A 67 7.87 -19.78 -23.03
N GLY A 68 6.83 -20.02 -22.21
CA GLY A 68 6.14 -21.32 -22.05
C GLY A 68 5.13 -21.34 -20.89
N VAL A 69 4.34 -22.42 -20.78
CA VAL A 69 3.28 -22.58 -19.74
C VAL A 69 3.86 -22.60 -18.32
N SER A 70 4.97 -23.30 -18.11
CA SER A 70 5.64 -23.37 -16.80
C SER A 70 6.06 -22.00 -16.30
N TYR A 71 6.58 -21.15 -17.19
CA TYR A 71 6.96 -19.78 -16.85
C TYR A 71 5.76 -18.93 -16.38
N CYS A 72 4.57 -19.13 -16.98
CA CYS A 72 3.36 -18.46 -16.52
C CYS A 72 2.93 -18.92 -15.11
N GLU A 73 3.10 -20.20 -14.81
CA GLU A 73 2.81 -20.75 -13.47
C GLU A 73 3.76 -20.16 -12.41
N ASP A 74 5.07 -20.15 -12.69
CA ASP A 74 6.09 -19.61 -11.80
C ASP A 74 5.84 -18.11 -11.52
N VAL A 75 5.60 -17.32 -12.57
CA VAL A 75 5.27 -15.88 -12.41
C VAL A 75 3.99 -15.70 -11.60
N SER A 76 2.95 -16.51 -11.85
CA SER A 76 1.69 -16.39 -11.11
C SER A 76 1.86 -16.70 -9.62
N GLN A 77 2.67 -17.70 -9.29
CA GLN A 77 3.01 -18.02 -7.90
C GLN A 77 3.77 -16.87 -7.23
N GLU A 78 4.78 -16.32 -7.92
CA GLU A 78 5.56 -15.20 -7.37
C GLU A 78 4.69 -13.95 -7.17
N VAL A 79 3.83 -13.61 -8.15
CA VAL A 79 2.88 -12.50 -8.01
C VAL A 79 1.98 -12.70 -6.80
N GLY A 80 1.50 -13.93 -6.57
CA GLY A 80 0.71 -14.29 -5.40
C GLY A 80 1.48 -14.09 -4.08
N ALA A 81 2.76 -14.48 -4.04
CA ALA A 81 3.63 -14.27 -2.89
C ALA A 81 3.84 -12.77 -2.60
N VAL A 82 4.15 -11.98 -3.63
CA VAL A 82 4.34 -10.52 -3.53
C VAL A 82 3.06 -9.85 -3.03
N LEU A 83 1.90 -10.20 -3.60
CA LEU A 83 0.59 -9.66 -3.16
C LEU A 83 0.30 -9.99 -1.70
N THR A 84 0.59 -11.22 -1.27
CA THR A 84 0.36 -11.66 0.11
C THR A 84 1.23 -10.89 1.09
N ALA A 85 2.53 -10.77 0.79
CA ALA A 85 3.48 -10.02 1.61
C ALA A 85 3.13 -8.52 1.66
N LEU A 86 2.81 -7.92 0.51
CA LEU A 86 2.40 -6.51 0.43
C LEU A 86 1.13 -6.25 1.23
N ARG A 87 0.11 -7.12 1.11
CA ARG A 87 -1.13 -7.00 1.87
C ARG A 87 -0.88 -7.09 3.37
N ALA A 88 -0.06 -8.03 3.83
CA ALA A 88 0.30 -8.14 5.25
C ALA A 88 0.99 -6.87 5.76
N GLY A 89 1.94 -6.32 4.98
CA GLY A 89 2.59 -5.05 5.28
C GLY A 89 1.61 -3.87 5.37
N CYS A 90 0.70 -3.75 4.40
CA CYS A 90 -0.31 -2.69 4.38
C CYS A 90 -1.30 -2.80 5.53
N VAL A 91 -1.73 -4.01 5.89
CA VAL A 91 -2.61 -4.24 7.06
C VAL A 91 -1.93 -3.78 8.35
N ASN A 92 -0.67 -4.19 8.56
CA ASN A 92 0.09 -3.79 9.74
C ASN A 92 0.30 -2.27 9.81
N ALA A 93 0.65 -1.64 8.68
CA ALA A 93 0.82 -0.20 8.61
C ALA A 93 -0.50 0.54 8.86
N ARG A 94 -1.60 0.09 8.26
CA ARG A 94 -2.95 0.64 8.46
C ARG A 94 -3.36 0.60 9.93
N VAL A 95 -3.16 -0.53 10.62
CA VAL A 95 -3.47 -0.67 12.05
C VAL A 95 -2.68 0.35 12.87
N GLN A 96 -1.38 0.53 12.60
CA GLN A 96 -0.54 1.48 13.32
C GLN A 96 -0.96 2.93 13.06
N VAL A 97 -1.29 3.29 11.82
CA VAL A 97 -1.80 4.62 11.48
C VAL A 97 -3.12 4.90 12.18
N LEU A 98 -4.07 3.96 12.15
CA LEU A 98 -5.36 4.11 12.82
C LEU A 98 -5.21 4.21 14.35
N ALA A 99 -4.29 3.44 14.94
CA ALA A 99 -3.99 3.54 16.37
C ALA A 99 -3.40 4.91 16.73
N ALA A 100 -2.49 5.45 15.90
CA ALA A 100 -1.90 6.76 16.10
C ALA A 100 -2.94 7.90 16.00
N VAL A 101 -3.92 7.77 15.10
CA VAL A 101 -5.01 8.75 14.97
C VAL A 101 -6.01 8.63 16.14
N GLY A 102 -6.41 7.41 16.51
CA GLY A 102 -7.37 7.17 17.61
C GLY A 102 -6.82 7.50 19.00
N GLY A 103 -5.51 7.39 19.20
CA GLY A 103 -4.82 7.72 20.46
C GLY A 103 -4.72 9.22 20.76
N GLY A 104 -5.09 10.10 19.83
CA GLY A 104 -5.04 11.57 20.01
C GLY A 104 -6.19 12.17 20.84
N SER A 105 -7.13 11.36 21.34
CA SER A 105 -8.34 11.83 22.04
C SER A 105 -8.33 11.57 23.57
N ALA A 106 -7.16 11.45 24.19
CA ALA A 106 -7.03 11.26 25.63
C ALA A 106 -5.98 12.22 26.24
N SER A 107 -6.19 13.53 26.07
CA SER A 107 -5.53 14.56 26.87
C SER A 107 -6.13 15.95 26.64
N VAL A 108 -7.29 16.24 27.27
CA VAL A 108 -7.61 17.47 28.04
C VAL A 108 -8.81 17.14 28.93
#